data_AF-A0A365MR33-F1
#
_entry.id   AF-A0A365MR33-F1
#
_cell.length_a   1.000
_cell.length_b   1.000
_cell.length_c   1.000
_cell.angle_alpha   90.00
_cell.angle_beta   90.00
_cell.angle_gamma   90.00
#
_symmetry.space_group_name_H-M   'P 1'
#
loop_
_entity.id
_entity.type
_entity.pdbx_description
1 polymer ?
#
loop_
_entity_poly.entity_id
_entity_poly.type
_entity_poly.pdbx_seq_one_letter_code
_entity_poly.pdbx_strand_id
1 'polypeptide(L)'
;MEFDSDLEDTRPPSVFDTNKHQLSDIETDLTSQSSAESESESYICNLSPDYFLQIEDESDDDDTDQTAFSAATLKQLDGIERRWKAYCNFTNRNPKDCLQNLDYQKTKGFFTWICIQKTGVGGRRLRGLKSASSLKQYWKFFREVYWRETKKRIDDVLKRKMSNFLYKLTQKHGLTAQRRENRCMTIENLEKQAKTTISTTQKRFRIGEHRIYALLFLLLIAPSGSRPQALLLLRYGDLELSLARDPEGGPHRILIRFKLYFTKTFLGEKEINTLTLPETIFDSSLLLSPHTLLLGLIFRHKAFEAPTLTSPEHLSKLDIHPDEDELPLPLKKCMDETFVFRDTDKTAVRGFILSSNKQITYGMISKWTKDIGVFAGFMFTVILYTLRYNSANEFDNSPNISEGLRNLLLQHANSNTFRKHYLGRVVSVDTMAVVRRTKQQNALMRQACSIGYSASTRRPTHLTAEQSAAVDGDPEIQKLLHQRQELRKVAKGSPKARERIENITKALQSLRVKLRRELKQQYRQGWSRKQAVVDIERQLAGQTFEESAVSLSDEISYSAQEQHPAQKHLFEALTAPVADTLEGEYQRRNNAKSSDGY
;
A
#
# COMPACT_ATOMS: atom_id res chain seq x y z
N MET A 1 0.71 56.04 30.64
CA MET A 1 0.77 55.06 31.74
C MET A 1 -0.67 54.62 31.98
N GLU A 2 -1.12 53.65 31.21
CA GLU A 2 -2.38 52.93 31.38
C GLU A 2 -2.08 51.50 30.92
N PHE A 3 -2.37 50.56 31.82
CA PHE A 3 -2.19 49.13 31.64
C PHE A 3 -3.29 48.62 30.70
N ASP A 4 -2.92 47.75 29.75
CA ASP A 4 -3.88 46.78 29.23
C ASP A 4 -3.23 45.41 29.16
N SER A 5 -3.93 44.44 29.74
CA SER A 5 -3.44 43.11 30.08
C SER A 5 -4.09 42.07 29.17
N ASP A 6 -3.41 41.69 28.10
CA ASP A 6 -3.75 40.51 27.32
C ASP A 6 -2.74 39.39 27.59
N LEU A 7 -3.09 38.54 28.57
CA LEU A 7 -2.48 37.24 28.75
C LEU A 7 -2.91 36.34 27.58
N GLU A 8 -2.03 36.24 26.59
CA GLU A 8 -2.14 35.30 25.48
C GLU A 8 -2.30 33.85 26.01
N ASP A 9 -3.32 33.19 25.48
CA ASP A 9 -3.65 31.78 25.70
C ASP A 9 -2.52 30.88 25.18
N THR A 10 -1.59 30.49 26.06
CA THR A 10 -0.47 29.58 25.76
C THR A 10 -0.92 28.11 25.56
N ARG A 11 -1.91 27.86 24.71
CA ARG A 11 -2.36 26.51 24.37
C ARG A 11 -1.83 26.06 22.99
N PRO A 12 -1.14 24.91 22.90
CA PRO A 12 -0.69 24.37 21.62
C PRO A 12 -1.89 24.00 20.74
N PRO A 13 -1.81 24.17 19.41
CA PRO A 13 -2.93 23.95 18.50
C PRO A 13 -3.43 22.49 18.56
N SER A 14 -4.73 22.33 18.81
CA SER A 14 -5.40 21.04 18.91
C SER A 14 -5.49 20.34 17.54
N VAL A 15 -5.21 19.04 17.51
CA VAL A 15 -5.35 18.16 16.32
C VAL A 15 -6.82 18.03 15.84
N PHE A 16 -7.76 18.61 16.59
CA PHE A 16 -9.19 18.63 16.32
C PHE A 16 -9.68 19.96 15.71
N ASP A 17 -8.86 21.01 15.68
CA ASP A 17 -9.28 22.39 15.33
C ASP A 17 -8.86 22.83 13.93
N THR A 18 -9.06 21.98 12.92
CA THR A 18 -8.94 22.43 11.52
C THR A 18 -10.16 21.99 10.73
N ASN A 19 -11.17 22.85 10.75
CA ASN A 19 -12.22 22.96 9.74
C ASN A 19 -12.79 24.40 9.81
N LYS A 20 -11.98 25.39 9.43
CA LYS A 20 -12.53 26.64 8.88
C LYS A 20 -12.50 26.47 7.37
N HIS A 21 -13.68 26.27 6.79
CA HIS A 21 -13.89 26.52 5.38
C HIS A 21 -13.78 28.03 5.19
N GLN A 22 -12.77 28.50 4.45
CA GLN A 22 -12.88 29.76 3.74
C GLN A 22 -13.28 29.38 2.32
N LEU A 23 -14.56 29.62 2.02
CA LEU A 23 -14.98 29.97 0.67
C LEU A 23 -14.29 31.29 0.37
N SER A 24 -13.37 31.30 -0.57
CA SER A 24 -12.91 32.53 -1.21
C SER A 24 -13.34 32.42 -2.66
N ASP A 25 -14.30 33.28 -2.97
CA ASP A 25 -14.91 33.57 -4.25
C ASP A 25 -13.87 33.61 -5.38
N ILE A 26 -14.15 32.88 -6.45
CA ILE A 26 -13.54 33.12 -7.76
C ILE A 26 -14.46 34.15 -8.42
N GLU A 27 -14.14 35.43 -8.25
CA GLU A 27 -14.58 36.47 -9.17
C GLU A 27 -13.88 36.20 -10.51
N THR A 28 -14.65 35.68 -11.47
CA THR A 28 -14.21 35.62 -12.87
C THR A 28 -14.49 36.99 -13.49
N ASP A 29 -13.45 37.81 -13.56
CA ASP A 29 -13.46 39.10 -14.24
C ASP A 29 -13.60 38.87 -15.76
N LEU A 30 -14.78 39.18 -16.31
CA LEU A 30 -15.05 39.18 -17.75
C LEU A 30 -15.27 40.62 -18.20
N THR A 31 -14.17 41.33 -18.46
CA THR A 31 -14.20 42.55 -19.27
C THR A 31 -13.51 42.30 -20.61
N SER A 32 -14.27 42.26 -21.70
CA SER A 32 -14.11 43.15 -22.88
C SER A 32 -15.04 42.78 -24.05
N GLN A 33 -16.09 43.58 -24.14
CA GLN A 33 -16.80 44.16 -25.30
C GLN A 33 -16.73 43.56 -26.73
N SER A 34 -17.93 43.66 -27.33
CA SER A 34 -18.33 43.82 -28.75
C SER A 34 -18.95 42.53 -29.32
N SER A 35 -20.10 42.51 -29.99
CA SER A 35 -20.91 43.56 -30.63
C SER A 35 -22.38 43.11 -30.61
N ALA A 36 -23.31 44.06 -30.66
CA ALA A 36 -24.73 43.76 -30.77
C ALA A 36 -25.04 43.06 -32.10
N GLU A 37 -25.63 41.87 -32.03
CA GLU A 37 -26.61 41.38 -33.00
C GLU A 37 -27.59 40.47 -32.23
N SER A 38 -28.82 40.97 -32.11
CA SER A 38 -29.93 40.29 -31.47
C SER A 38 -30.46 39.21 -32.40
N GLU A 39 -29.90 38.01 -32.30
CA GLU A 39 -30.57 36.80 -32.77
C GLU A 39 -31.14 36.08 -31.55
N SER A 40 -32.46 36.04 -31.45
CA SER A 40 -33.13 35.15 -30.53
C SER A 40 -32.81 33.71 -30.96
N GLU A 41 -31.79 33.09 -30.36
CA GLU A 41 -31.55 31.66 -30.44
C GLU A 41 -32.76 30.94 -29.82
N SER A 42 -33.77 30.71 -30.65
CA SER A 42 -34.85 29.78 -30.37
C SER A 42 -34.23 28.39 -30.31
N TYR A 43 -33.89 27.92 -29.11
CA TYR A 43 -33.54 26.52 -28.88
C TYR A 43 -34.74 25.66 -29.30
N ILE A 44 -34.68 25.05 -30.48
CA ILE A 44 -35.71 24.12 -30.95
C ILE A 44 -35.58 22.85 -30.09
N CYS A 45 -36.38 22.78 -29.04
CA CYS A 45 -36.53 21.56 -28.28
C CYS A 45 -37.61 20.69 -28.96
N ASN A 46 -37.22 19.54 -29.51
CA ASN A 46 -38.14 18.59 -30.16
C ASN A 46 -39.03 17.82 -29.17
N LEU A 47 -39.01 18.18 -27.89
CA LEU A 47 -39.73 17.52 -26.81
C LEU A 47 -40.71 18.53 -26.20
N SER A 48 -41.92 18.09 -25.85
CA SER A 48 -42.96 19.00 -25.35
C SER A 48 -42.59 19.54 -23.96
N PRO A 49 -43.06 20.74 -23.60
CA PRO A 49 -42.94 21.24 -22.23
C PRO A 49 -43.45 20.25 -21.18
N ASP A 50 -44.54 19.52 -21.48
CA ASP A 50 -45.11 18.48 -20.60
C ASP A 50 -44.14 17.32 -20.33
N TYR A 51 -43.22 17.00 -21.24
CA TYR A 51 -42.18 16.00 -21.01
C TYR A 51 -41.18 16.47 -19.94
N PHE A 52 -40.79 17.74 -19.96
CA PHE A 52 -39.90 18.31 -18.94
C PHE A 52 -40.62 18.51 -17.61
N LEU A 53 -41.88 18.95 -17.63
CA LEU A 53 -42.71 19.05 -16.42
C LEU A 53 -42.94 17.67 -15.78
N GLN A 54 -43.09 16.60 -16.58
CA GLN A 54 -43.11 15.23 -16.07
C GLN A 54 -41.79 14.81 -15.43
N ILE A 55 -40.65 15.22 -15.98
CA ILE A 55 -39.32 14.97 -15.36
C ILE A 55 -39.15 15.79 -14.07
N GLU A 56 -39.67 17.01 -14.01
CA GLU A 56 -39.67 17.86 -12.81
C GLU A 56 -40.59 17.30 -11.71
N ASP A 57 -41.73 16.69 -12.09
CA ASP A 57 -42.68 16.04 -11.19
C ASP A 57 -42.26 14.60 -10.80
N GLU A 58 -41.38 13.96 -11.58
CA GLU A 58 -40.70 12.71 -11.22
C GLU A 58 -39.69 12.99 -10.09
N SER A 59 -40.17 12.96 -8.84
CA SER A 59 -39.30 13.14 -7.67
C SER A 59 -38.37 11.93 -7.47
N ASP A 60 -37.25 11.90 -8.19
CA ASP A 60 -36.12 10.99 -7.97
C ASP A 60 -35.23 11.45 -6.78
N ASP A 61 -35.78 12.29 -5.89
CA ASP A 61 -35.09 12.87 -4.73
C ASP A 61 -34.55 11.81 -3.75
N ASP A 62 -35.15 10.61 -3.74
CA ASP A 62 -34.67 9.50 -2.90
C ASP A 62 -33.38 8.84 -3.44
N ASP A 63 -33.07 9.00 -4.73
CA ASP A 63 -31.89 8.44 -5.42
C ASP A 63 -30.77 9.48 -5.65
N THR A 64 -31.09 10.76 -5.84
CA THR A 64 -30.09 11.84 -6.01
C THR A 64 -29.26 12.13 -4.75
N ASP A 65 -29.81 11.84 -3.57
CA ASP A 65 -29.16 12.06 -2.27
C ASP A 65 -28.25 10.89 -1.81
N GLN A 66 -28.20 9.80 -2.58
CA GLN A 66 -27.37 8.64 -2.27
C GLN A 66 -25.92 8.87 -2.67
N THR A 67 -25.08 9.14 -1.67
CA THR A 67 -23.62 9.20 -1.82
C THR A 67 -23.11 7.82 -2.28
N ALA A 68 -22.81 7.65 -3.58
CA ALA A 68 -22.29 6.43 -4.22
C ALA A 68 -20.91 5.97 -3.69
N PHE A 69 -20.83 5.54 -2.44
CA PHE A 69 -19.62 5.09 -1.79
C PHE A 69 -19.03 3.85 -2.48
N SER A 70 -17.68 3.79 -2.56
CA SER A 70 -17.01 2.56 -3.01
C SER A 70 -17.35 1.36 -2.11
N ALA A 71 -17.36 0.15 -2.66
CA ALA A 71 -17.63 -1.09 -1.91
C ALA A 71 -16.78 -1.23 -0.63
N ALA A 72 -15.52 -0.79 -0.68
CA ALA A 72 -14.65 -0.78 0.49
C ALA A 72 -15.11 0.20 1.58
N THR A 73 -15.67 1.35 1.19
CA THR A 73 -16.21 2.37 2.09
C THR A 73 -17.54 1.90 2.69
N LEU A 74 -18.44 1.35 1.87
CA LEU A 74 -19.70 0.72 2.34
C LEU A 74 -19.42 -0.32 3.42
N LYS A 75 -18.45 -1.21 3.20
CA LYS A 75 -18.02 -2.20 4.20
C LYS A 75 -17.54 -1.59 5.52
N GLN A 76 -16.96 -0.39 5.51
CA GLN A 76 -16.61 0.34 6.74
C GLN A 76 -17.86 0.90 7.43
N LEU A 77 -18.77 1.51 6.67
CA LEU A 77 -20.03 2.06 7.16
C LEU A 77 -20.88 0.95 7.80
N ASP A 78 -21.07 -0.18 7.12
CA ASP A 78 -21.80 -1.35 7.65
C ASP A 78 -21.09 -1.95 8.88
N GLY A 79 -19.78 -1.79 8.96
CA GLY A 79 -19.00 -2.12 10.15
C GLY A 79 -19.31 -1.22 11.34
N ILE A 80 -19.53 0.08 11.13
CA ILE A 80 -19.91 1.03 12.18
C ILE A 80 -21.37 0.83 12.56
N GLU A 81 -22.27 0.67 11.60
CA GLU A 81 -23.69 0.44 11.84
C GLU A 81 -23.93 -0.82 12.67
N ARG A 82 -23.25 -1.94 12.35
CA ARG A 82 -23.32 -3.15 13.18
C ARG A 82 -22.85 -2.93 14.61
N ARG A 83 -21.83 -2.09 14.82
CA ARG A 83 -21.37 -1.74 16.18
C ARG A 83 -22.39 -0.86 16.89
N TRP A 84 -23.02 0.07 16.19
CA TRP A 84 -24.08 0.91 16.74
C TRP A 84 -25.29 0.06 17.18
N LYS A 85 -25.76 -0.84 16.31
CA LYS A 85 -26.82 -1.81 16.63
C LYS A 85 -26.45 -2.64 17.86
N ALA A 86 -25.22 -3.16 17.93
CA ALA A 86 -24.75 -3.92 19.09
C ALA A 86 -24.74 -3.08 20.38
N TYR A 87 -24.35 -1.81 20.32
CA TYR A 87 -24.39 -0.90 21.48
C TYR A 87 -25.82 -0.58 21.93
N CYS A 88 -26.73 -0.33 20.99
CA CYS A 88 -28.14 -0.07 21.30
C CYS A 88 -28.80 -1.30 21.91
N ASN A 89 -28.56 -2.50 21.36
CA ASN A 89 -29.03 -3.76 21.93
C ASN A 89 -28.46 -3.99 23.34
N PHE A 90 -27.17 -3.71 23.55
CA PHE A 90 -26.54 -3.80 24.88
C PHE A 90 -27.16 -2.83 25.90
N THR A 91 -27.70 -1.69 25.45
CA THR A 91 -28.35 -0.70 26.30
C THR A 91 -29.88 -0.82 26.31
N ASN A 92 -30.44 -1.89 25.73
CA ASN A 92 -31.88 -2.14 25.59
C ASN A 92 -32.65 -0.99 24.90
N ARG A 93 -32.08 -0.46 23.81
CA ARG A 93 -32.68 0.64 23.03
C ARG A 93 -32.82 0.26 21.56
N ASN A 94 -33.82 0.84 20.90
CA ASN A 94 -33.96 0.71 19.46
C ASN A 94 -32.84 1.48 18.73
N PRO A 95 -32.06 0.84 17.84
CA PRO A 95 -30.96 1.49 17.12
C PRO A 95 -31.38 2.67 16.24
N LYS A 96 -32.55 2.57 15.57
CA LYS A 96 -33.04 3.58 14.64
C LYS A 96 -33.52 4.82 15.40
N ASP A 97 -34.36 4.62 16.41
CA ASP A 97 -34.87 5.71 17.26
C ASP A 97 -33.74 6.46 17.96
N CYS A 98 -32.68 5.75 18.35
CA CYS A 98 -31.48 6.36 18.94
C CYS A 98 -30.68 7.23 17.95
N LEU A 99 -30.71 6.92 16.65
CA LEU A 99 -30.12 7.77 15.62
C LEU A 99 -31.04 8.95 15.30
N GLN A 100 -32.35 8.73 15.18
CA GLN A 100 -33.29 9.84 14.93
C GLN A 100 -33.27 10.88 16.06
N ASN A 101 -33.15 10.42 17.31
CA ASN A 101 -33.05 11.25 18.51
C ASN A 101 -31.63 11.27 19.08
N LEU A 102 -30.62 11.39 18.21
CA LEU A 102 -29.22 11.37 18.61
C LEU A 102 -28.88 12.60 19.45
N ASP A 103 -28.29 12.37 20.61
CA ASP A 103 -27.79 13.42 21.50
C ASP A 103 -26.32 13.18 21.87
N TYR A 104 -25.76 14.14 22.61
CA TYR A 104 -24.39 14.04 23.12
C TYR A 104 -24.17 12.81 24.01
N GLN A 105 -25.11 12.43 24.87
CA GLN A 105 -24.94 11.35 25.83
C GLN A 105 -24.92 9.98 25.14
N LYS A 106 -25.82 9.73 24.19
CA LYS A 106 -25.86 8.52 23.37
C LYS A 106 -24.57 8.38 22.56
N THR A 107 -24.14 9.47 21.92
CA THR A 107 -22.92 9.48 21.11
C THR A 107 -21.67 9.24 21.96
N LYS A 108 -21.55 9.94 23.10
CA LYS A 108 -20.48 9.76 24.09
C LYS A 108 -20.42 8.32 24.60
N GLY A 109 -21.58 7.75 24.94
CA GLY A 109 -21.72 6.37 25.41
C GLY A 109 -21.22 5.36 24.38
N PHE A 110 -21.63 5.52 23.11
CA PHE A 110 -21.20 4.65 22.02
C PHE A 110 -19.68 4.67 21.79
N PHE A 111 -19.06 5.85 21.72
CA PHE A 111 -17.61 5.94 21.50
C PHE A 111 -16.81 5.42 22.70
N THR A 112 -17.30 5.61 23.93
CA THR A 112 -16.75 4.96 25.13
C THR A 112 -16.84 3.44 25.01
N TRP A 113 -18.01 2.93 24.62
CA TRP A 113 -18.25 1.51 24.45
C TRP A 113 -17.32 0.88 23.40
N ILE A 114 -17.13 1.53 22.24
CA ILE A 114 -16.21 1.08 21.19
C ILE A 114 -14.78 0.93 21.71
N CYS A 115 -14.28 1.90 22.48
CA CYS A 115 -12.91 1.87 23.00
C CYS A 115 -12.66 0.71 23.97
N ILE A 116 -13.70 0.21 24.64
CA ILE A 116 -13.61 -0.87 25.63
C ILE A 116 -13.82 -2.25 24.98
N GLN A 117 -14.42 -2.33 23.79
CA GLN A 117 -14.72 -3.62 23.16
C GLN A 117 -13.47 -4.46 22.85
N LYS A 118 -13.44 -5.67 23.41
CA LYS A 118 -12.39 -6.68 23.18
C LYS A 118 -12.84 -7.81 22.26
N THR A 119 -14.12 -7.88 21.92
CA THR A 119 -14.73 -8.95 21.13
C THR A 119 -15.61 -8.36 20.04
N GLY A 120 -15.57 -8.93 18.85
CA GLY A 120 -16.33 -8.53 17.67
C GLY A 120 -17.26 -9.65 17.20
N VAL A 121 -17.78 -9.50 15.99
CA VAL A 121 -18.74 -10.44 15.38
C VAL A 121 -18.20 -11.88 15.38
N GLY A 122 -19.05 -12.83 15.74
CA GLY A 122 -18.70 -14.26 15.81
C GLY A 122 -17.69 -14.61 16.91
N GLY A 123 -17.63 -13.82 17.99
CA GLY A 123 -16.69 -14.05 19.10
C GLY A 123 -15.22 -13.70 18.78
N ARG A 124 -14.96 -13.05 17.63
CA ARG A 124 -13.61 -12.70 17.21
C ARG A 124 -12.98 -11.66 18.14
N ARG A 125 -11.83 -11.96 18.73
CA ARG A 125 -11.07 -10.98 19.53
C ARG A 125 -10.67 -9.76 18.70
N LEU A 126 -10.97 -8.56 19.19
CA LEU A 126 -10.58 -7.28 18.61
C LEU A 126 -9.23 -6.84 19.20
N ARG A 127 -8.45 -6.11 18.39
CA ARG A 127 -7.14 -5.56 18.81
C ARG A 127 -7.27 -4.29 19.66
N GLY A 128 -8.48 -3.78 19.86
CA GLY A 128 -8.74 -2.45 20.40
C GLY A 128 -8.29 -1.34 19.44
N LEU A 129 -8.75 -0.11 19.71
CA LEU A 129 -8.19 1.07 19.08
C LEU A 129 -6.84 1.37 19.71
N LYS A 130 -5.84 1.69 18.88
CA LYS A 130 -4.48 2.05 19.34
C LYS A 130 -4.10 3.50 19.04
N SER A 131 -4.82 4.18 18.15
CA SER A 131 -4.47 5.53 17.69
C SER A 131 -5.65 6.49 17.69
N ALA A 132 -5.36 7.76 17.96
CA ALA A 132 -6.32 8.86 17.87
C ALA A 132 -6.88 9.02 16.44
N SER A 133 -6.05 8.78 15.43
CA SER A 133 -6.45 8.83 14.02
C SER A 133 -7.53 7.79 13.67
N SER A 134 -7.44 6.58 14.24
CA SER A 134 -8.45 5.54 14.04
C SER A 134 -9.77 5.93 14.69
N LEU A 135 -9.72 6.52 15.89
CA LEU A 135 -10.90 7.04 16.58
C LEU A 135 -11.57 8.18 15.78
N LYS A 136 -10.78 9.12 15.24
CA LYS A 136 -11.27 10.19 14.35
C LYS A 136 -11.91 9.63 13.08
N GLN A 137 -11.34 8.56 12.51
CA GLN A 137 -11.92 7.89 11.35
C GLN A 137 -13.24 7.20 11.68
N TYR A 138 -13.36 6.57 12.85
CA TYR A 138 -14.63 6.02 13.34
C TYR A 138 -15.68 7.11 13.51
N TRP A 139 -15.31 8.27 14.07
CA TRP A 139 -16.20 9.43 14.14
C TRP A 139 -16.67 9.90 12.77
N LYS A 140 -15.76 10.00 11.80
CA LYS A 140 -16.13 10.32 10.41
C LYS A 140 -17.14 9.32 9.86
N PHE A 141 -16.86 8.03 9.93
CA PHE A 141 -17.78 7.01 9.41
C PHE A 141 -19.11 6.94 10.17
N PHE A 142 -19.12 7.21 11.47
CA PHE A 142 -20.35 7.30 12.24
C PHE A 142 -21.24 8.45 11.77
N ARG A 143 -20.65 9.62 11.44
CA ARG A 143 -21.40 10.73 10.85
C ARG A 143 -22.04 10.36 9.50
N GLU A 144 -21.34 9.57 8.68
CA GLU A 144 -21.91 9.08 7.41
C GLU A 144 -23.02 8.05 7.64
N VAL A 145 -22.89 7.17 8.64
CA VAL A 145 -23.97 6.24 9.03
C VAL A 145 -25.19 7.00 9.53
N TYR A 146 -24.99 8.05 10.33
CA TYR A 146 -26.06 8.93 10.79
C TYR A 146 -26.77 9.61 9.62
N TRP A 147 -26.02 10.16 8.65
CA TRP A 147 -26.58 10.72 7.42
C TRP A 147 -27.39 9.67 6.65
N ARG A 148 -26.83 8.47 6.46
CA ARG A 148 -27.49 7.37 5.74
C ARG A 148 -28.85 6.99 6.34
N GLU A 149 -28.98 7.01 7.66
CA GLU A 149 -30.23 6.60 8.34
C GLU A 149 -31.23 7.76 8.50
N THR A 150 -30.75 8.98 8.74
CA THR A 150 -31.63 10.10 9.15
C THR A 150 -31.82 11.15 8.07
N LYS A 151 -31.00 11.12 7.00
CA LYS A 151 -30.88 12.17 5.97
C LYS A 151 -30.60 13.57 6.56
N LYS A 152 -30.08 13.62 7.79
CA LYS A 152 -29.74 14.86 8.51
C LYS A 152 -28.25 14.92 8.77
N ARG A 153 -27.67 16.13 8.76
CA ARG A 153 -26.29 16.35 9.20
C ARG A 153 -26.29 16.57 10.72
N ILE A 154 -25.33 15.94 11.40
CA ILE A 154 -25.09 16.24 12.83
C ILE A 154 -24.82 17.74 12.97
N ASP A 155 -25.46 18.37 13.95
CA ASP A 155 -25.32 19.81 14.21
C ASP A 155 -23.91 20.17 14.73
N ASP A 156 -23.53 21.43 14.55
CA ASP A 156 -22.18 21.89 14.87
C ASP A 156 -21.90 21.96 16.38
N VAL A 157 -22.92 22.06 17.22
CA VAL A 157 -22.77 22.02 18.69
C VAL A 157 -22.39 20.60 19.12
N LEU A 158 -23.09 19.58 18.63
CA LEU A 158 -22.77 18.19 18.88
C LEU A 158 -21.42 17.81 18.28
N LYS A 159 -21.08 18.26 17.07
CA LYS A 159 -19.73 18.05 16.49
C LYS A 159 -18.63 18.60 17.39
N ARG A 160 -18.75 19.84 17.87
CA ARG A 160 -17.77 20.48 18.77
C ARG A 160 -17.65 19.72 20.10
N LYS A 161 -18.78 19.40 20.74
CA LYS A 161 -18.82 18.60 21.98
C LYS A 161 -18.15 17.24 21.80
N MET A 162 -18.40 16.57 20.67
CA MET A 162 -17.79 15.28 20.34
C MET A 162 -16.29 15.39 20.07
N SER A 163 -15.81 16.40 19.34
CA SER A 163 -14.37 16.62 19.13
C SER A 163 -13.61 16.71 20.45
N ASN A 164 -14.10 17.54 21.38
CA ASN A 164 -13.51 17.68 22.72
C ASN A 164 -13.58 16.37 23.52
N PHE A 165 -14.69 15.64 23.42
CA PHE A 165 -14.84 14.35 24.07
C PHE A 165 -13.88 13.29 23.50
N LEU A 166 -13.71 13.20 22.19
CA LEU A 166 -12.81 12.24 21.54
C LEU A 166 -11.35 12.52 21.88
N TYR A 167 -10.97 13.79 22.07
CA TYR A 167 -9.67 14.16 22.62
C TYR A 167 -9.49 13.63 24.06
N LYS A 168 -10.44 13.89 24.95
CA LYS A 168 -10.42 13.34 26.32
C LYS A 168 -10.39 11.81 26.34
N LEU A 169 -11.12 11.17 25.43
CA LEU A 169 -11.16 9.72 25.29
C LEU A 169 -9.83 9.15 24.80
N THR A 170 -9.14 9.87 23.90
CA THR A 170 -7.79 9.56 23.45
C THR A 170 -6.82 9.52 24.63
N GLN A 171 -6.85 10.53 25.50
CA GLN A 171 -6.02 10.57 26.71
C GLN A 171 -6.38 9.45 27.68
N LYS A 172 -7.68 9.25 27.96
CA LYS A 172 -8.17 8.23 28.90
C LYS A 172 -7.73 6.81 28.53
N HIS A 173 -7.68 6.49 27.24
CA HIS A 173 -7.32 5.16 26.76
C HIS A 173 -5.86 5.06 26.27
N GLY A 174 -5.04 6.09 26.48
CA GLY A 174 -3.63 6.10 26.05
C GLY A 174 -3.46 5.89 24.54
N LEU A 175 -4.41 6.38 23.73
CA LEU A 175 -4.34 6.23 22.28
C LEU A 175 -3.23 7.12 21.72
N THR A 176 -2.33 6.56 20.91
CA THR A 176 -1.23 7.38 20.37
C THR A 176 -1.75 8.41 19.36
N ALA A 177 -1.35 9.67 19.56
CA ALA A 177 -1.51 10.74 18.58
C ALA A 177 -0.34 10.76 17.57
N GLN A 178 0.73 10.01 17.85
CA GLN A 178 1.90 9.97 16.99
C GLN A 178 1.53 9.36 15.64
N ARG A 179 1.88 10.07 14.57
CA ARG A 179 1.77 9.53 13.23
C ARG A 179 2.86 8.49 13.03
N ARG A 180 2.53 7.42 12.31
CA ARG A 180 3.54 6.51 11.81
C ARG A 180 4.50 7.30 10.93
N GLU A 181 5.80 7.13 11.15
CA GLU A 181 6.83 7.69 10.29
C GLU A 181 6.68 7.17 8.85
N ASN A 182 6.61 8.09 7.90
CA ASN A 182 6.55 7.84 6.46
C ASN A 182 7.96 7.66 5.88
N ARG A 183 8.70 6.68 6.41
CA ARG A 183 10.05 6.38 5.92
C ARG A 183 10.03 6.01 4.44
N CYS A 184 10.94 6.62 3.69
CA CYS A 184 11.07 6.39 2.26
C CYS A 184 11.96 5.17 1.99
N MET A 185 11.62 4.42 0.95
CA MET A 185 12.46 3.37 0.39
C MET A 185 13.17 3.94 -0.83
N THR A 186 14.46 4.24 -0.66
CA THR A 186 15.32 4.68 -1.77
C THR A 186 15.55 3.55 -2.78
N ILE A 187 16.14 3.88 -3.93
CA ILE A 187 16.39 2.91 -5.00
C ILE A 187 17.36 1.80 -4.56
N GLU A 188 18.38 2.12 -3.75
CA GLU A 188 19.33 1.14 -3.23
C GLU A 188 18.66 0.16 -2.26
N ASN A 189 17.66 0.64 -1.51
CA ASN A 189 16.86 -0.23 -0.66
C ASN A 189 15.92 -1.12 -1.47
N LEU A 190 15.35 -0.59 -2.56
CA LEU A 190 14.56 -1.37 -3.49
C LEU A 190 15.42 -2.46 -4.15
N GLU A 191 16.66 -2.15 -4.54
CA GLU A 191 17.61 -3.13 -5.09
C GLU A 191 17.92 -4.24 -4.08
N LYS A 192 18.23 -3.88 -2.83
CA LYS A 192 18.44 -4.87 -1.76
C LYS A 192 17.22 -5.76 -1.57
N GLN A 193 16.03 -5.17 -1.62
CA GLN A 193 14.78 -5.93 -1.55
C GLN A 193 14.54 -6.79 -2.80
N ALA A 194 14.90 -6.31 -3.98
CA ALA A 194 14.78 -7.02 -5.26
C ALA A 194 15.67 -8.26 -5.25
N LYS A 195 16.95 -8.09 -4.90
CA LYS A 195 17.91 -9.19 -4.71
C LYS A 195 17.35 -10.24 -3.76
N THR A 196 16.84 -9.82 -2.60
CA THR A 196 16.23 -10.72 -1.61
C THR A 196 14.98 -11.42 -2.15
N THR A 197 14.12 -10.71 -2.90
CA THR A 197 12.89 -11.26 -3.49
C THR A 197 13.22 -12.40 -4.43
N ILE A 198 14.24 -12.25 -5.27
CA ILE A 198 14.60 -13.25 -6.27
C ILE A 198 15.40 -14.40 -5.65
N SER A 199 16.33 -14.15 -4.73
CA SER A 199 17.22 -15.18 -4.20
C SER A 199 16.66 -15.99 -3.02
N THR A 200 15.75 -15.44 -2.20
CA THR A 200 15.38 -16.10 -0.94
C THR A 200 14.60 -17.41 -1.14
N THR A 201 14.95 -18.47 -0.41
CA THR A 201 14.15 -19.70 -0.28
C THR A 201 13.22 -19.68 0.94
N GLN A 202 13.45 -18.75 1.88
CA GLN A 202 12.66 -18.59 3.10
C GLN A 202 11.21 -18.17 2.81
N LYS A 203 10.99 -17.42 1.72
CA LYS A 203 9.65 -17.07 1.23
C LYS A 203 9.20 -18.09 0.19
N ARG A 204 8.28 -18.98 0.58
CA ARG A 204 7.57 -19.85 -0.37
C ARG A 204 6.41 -19.10 -1.02
N PHE A 205 6.48 -18.94 -2.33
CA PHE A 205 5.37 -18.51 -3.19
C PHE A 205 4.56 -19.75 -3.63
N ARG A 206 3.32 -19.55 -4.07
CA ARG A 206 2.50 -20.67 -4.56
C ARG A 206 3.02 -21.22 -5.89
N ILE A 207 3.55 -20.34 -6.73
CA ILE A 207 4.16 -20.60 -8.04
C ILE A 207 5.34 -19.65 -8.25
N GLY A 208 6.25 -19.98 -9.18
CA GLY A 208 7.41 -19.15 -9.54
C GLY A 208 7.03 -17.74 -9.96
N GLU A 209 6.01 -17.60 -10.81
CA GLU A 209 5.51 -16.32 -11.31
C GLU A 209 5.08 -15.32 -10.22
N HIS A 210 4.60 -15.80 -9.06
CA HIS A 210 4.27 -14.91 -7.92
C HIS A 210 5.52 -14.23 -7.31
N ARG A 211 6.71 -14.82 -7.47
CA ARG A 211 7.99 -14.19 -7.11
C ARG A 211 8.29 -13.02 -8.03
N ILE A 212 8.04 -13.18 -9.34
CA ILE A 212 8.16 -12.13 -10.36
C ILE A 212 7.20 -11.00 -10.03
N TYR A 213 5.92 -11.32 -9.76
CA TYR A 213 4.91 -10.33 -9.38
C TYR A 213 5.33 -9.54 -8.14
N ALA A 214 5.92 -10.20 -7.13
CA ALA A 214 6.35 -9.53 -5.92
C ALA A 214 7.41 -8.45 -6.16
N LEU A 215 8.24 -8.60 -7.19
CA LEU A 215 9.23 -7.61 -7.61
C LEU A 215 8.66 -6.61 -8.62
N LEU A 216 8.09 -7.08 -9.73
CA LEU A 216 7.51 -6.23 -10.78
C LEU A 216 6.49 -5.22 -10.22
N PHE A 217 5.66 -5.65 -9.28
CA PHE A 217 4.70 -4.77 -8.62
C PHE A 217 5.38 -3.59 -7.90
N LEU A 218 6.53 -3.80 -7.28
CA LEU A 218 7.30 -2.74 -6.62
C LEU A 218 7.96 -1.83 -7.66
N LEU A 219 8.50 -2.41 -8.75
CA LEU A 219 9.13 -1.66 -9.85
C LEU A 219 8.14 -0.77 -10.60
N LEU A 220 6.87 -1.15 -10.70
CA LEU A 220 5.83 -0.30 -11.32
C LEU A 220 5.28 0.76 -10.35
N ILE A 221 5.32 0.52 -9.03
CA ILE A 221 4.94 1.55 -8.03
C ILE A 221 5.98 2.67 -7.96
N ALA A 222 7.27 2.34 -8.03
CA ALA A 222 8.35 3.30 -7.83
C ALA A 222 8.29 4.52 -8.79
N PRO A 223 8.14 4.36 -10.12
CA PRO A 223 8.04 5.48 -11.05
C PRO A 223 6.62 6.06 -11.14
N SER A 224 5.57 5.28 -10.87
CA SER A 224 4.19 5.79 -10.96
C SER A 224 3.76 6.59 -9.73
N GLY A 225 4.35 6.30 -8.57
CA GLY A 225 3.84 6.77 -7.28
C GLY A 225 2.37 6.38 -7.06
N SER A 226 1.83 5.38 -7.78
CA SER A 226 0.40 5.10 -7.86
C SER A 226 -0.17 4.42 -6.61
N ARG A 227 -1.49 4.36 -6.50
CA ARG A 227 -2.13 3.63 -5.40
C ARG A 227 -1.95 2.14 -5.66
N PRO A 228 -1.53 1.33 -4.67
CA PRO A 228 -1.29 -0.09 -4.93
C PRO A 228 -2.50 -0.85 -5.48
N GLN A 229 -3.72 -0.45 -5.10
CA GLN A 229 -4.94 -1.09 -5.61
C GLN A 229 -5.18 -0.82 -7.10
N ALA A 230 -4.78 0.35 -7.62
CA ALA A 230 -4.89 0.64 -9.04
C ALA A 230 -3.94 -0.27 -9.84
N LEU A 231 -2.71 -0.43 -9.38
CA LEU A 231 -1.74 -1.31 -10.04
C LEU A 231 -2.13 -2.78 -10.00
N LEU A 232 -2.78 -3.24 -8.93
CA LEU A 232 -3.30 -4.60 -8.88
C LEU A 232 -4.32 -4.86 -9.99
N LEU A 233 -5.10 -3.84 -10.37
CA LEU A 233 -6.14 -3.93 -11.39
C LEU A 233 -5.61 -3.84 -12.82
N LEU A 234 -4.30 -3.65 -13.00
CA LEU A 234 -3.67 -3.57 -14.30
C LEU A 234 -3.93 -4.86 -15.11
N ARG A 235 -4.46 -4.69 -16.32
CA ARG A 235 -4.72 -5.74 -17.30
C ARG A 235 -3.78 -5.63 -18.49
N TYR A 236 -3.74 -6.66 -19.33
CA TYR A 236 -2.93 -6.59 -20.56
C TYR A 236 -3.44 -5.54 -21.53
N GLY A 237 -4.76 -5.28 -21.59
CA GLY A 237 -5.32 -4.20 -22.42
C GLY A 237 -4.96 -2.79 -21.94
N ASP A 238 -4.46 -2.68 -20.71
CA ASP A 238 -3.97 -1.41 -20.15
C ASP A 238 -2.49 -1.17 -20.48
N LEU A 239 -1.83 -2.10 -21.17
CA LEU A 239 -0.44 -2.04 -21.59
C LEU A 239 -0.34 -1.72 -23.08
N GLU A 240 0.47 -0.74 -23.41
CA GLU A 240 0.88 -0.43 -24.78
C GLU A 240 2.40 -0.58 -24.86
N LEU A 241 2.85 -1.33 -25.86
CA LEU A 241 4.27 -1.58 -26.10
C LEU A 241 4.60 -1.06 -27.49
N SER A 242 5.71 -0.36 -27.61
CA SER A 242 6.29 -0.01 -28.90
C SER A 242 7.80 -0.10 -28.86
N LEU A 243 8.39 -0.38 -30.01
CA LEU A 243 9.80 -0.13 -30.26
C LEU A 243 9.90 1.32 -30.77
N ALA A 244 10.69 2.15 -30.11
CA ALA A 244 10.82 3.57 -30.44
C ALA A 244 12.24 3.91 -30.90
N ARG A 245 12.33 4.76 -31.92
CA ARG A 245 13.57 5.32 -32.43
C ARG A 245 14.14 6.29 -31.41
N ASP A 246 15.43 6.16 -31.12
CA ASP A 246 16.10 7.11 -30.23
C ASP A 246 16.32 8.44 -31.00
N PRO A 247 15.74 9.57 -30.55
CA PRO A 247 15.92 10.85 -31.22
C PRO A 247 17.39 11.31 -31.23
N GLU A 248 18.24 10.75 -30.37
CA GLU A 248 19.68 11.03 -30.32
C GLU A 248 20.51 10.08 -31.20
N GLY A 249 19.88 9.24 -32.03
CA GLY A 249 20.55 8.31 -32.95
C GLY A 249 21.09 7.04 -32.29
N GLY A 250 20.70 6.77 -31.05
CA GLY A 250 20.98 5.52 -30.34
C GLY A 250 20.17 4.31 -30.85
N PRO A 251 20.42 3.13 -30.27
CA PRO A 251 19.62 1.94 -30.55
C PRO A 251 18.14 2.13 -30.20
N HIS A 252 17.28 1.41 -30.93
CA HIS A 252 15.84 1.37 -30.63
C HIS A 252 15.57 0.94 -29.19
N ARG A 253 14.59 1.57 -28.54
CA ARG A 253 14.22 1.31 -27.15
C ARG A 253 12.80 0.82 -27.08
N ILE A 254 12.52 -0.16 -26.23
CA ILE A 254 11.15 -0.53 -25.93
C ILE A 254 10.54 0.54 -25.01
N LEU A 255 9.35 1.02 -25.36
CA LEU A 255 8.51 1.83 -24.49
C LEU A 255 7.44 0.95 -23.88
N ILE A 256 7.34 0.94 -22.55
CA ILE A 256 6.18 0.40 -21.83
C ILE A 256 5.31 1.57 -21.41
N ARG A 257 4.13 1.67 -22.03
CA ARG A 257 3.07 2.58 -21.62
C ARG A 257 2.02 1.80 -20.85
N PHE A 258 1.59 2.31 -19.70
CA PHE A 258 0.52 1.66 -18.95
C PHE A 258 -0.46 2.67 -18.35
N LYS A 259 -1.74 2.31 -18.39
CA LYS A 259 -2.87 3.11 -17.91
C LYS A 259 -3.30 2.61 -16.53
N LEU A 260 -3.39 3.53 -15.57
CA LEU A 260 -3.82 3.19 -14.21
C LEU A 260 -5.17 3.83 -13.86
N TYR A 261 -6.21 3.01 -13.87
CA TYR A 261 -7.56 3.44 -13.53
C TYR A 261 -7.71 3.80 -12.06
N PHE A 262 -8.43 4.88 -11.81
CA PHE A 262 -8.66 5.34 -10.46
C PHE A 262 -9.76 4.55 -9.77
N THR A 263 -9.45 3.99 -8.61
CA THR A 263 -10.36 3.11 -7.86
C THR A 263 -11.39 3.84 -6.99
N LYS A 264 -11.38 5.18 -6.97
CA LYS A 264 -12.39 5.98 -6.23
C LYS A 264 -13.16 6.88 -7.20
N THR A 265 -14.06 6.29 -7.95
CA THR A 265 -14.91 6.97 -8.95
C THR A 265 -16.08 7.77 -8.35
N PHE A 266 -16.30 7.69 -7.03
CA PHE A 266 -17.42 8.39 -6.37
C PHE A 266 -17.43 9.92 -6.56
N LEU A 267 -16.26 10.55 -6.73
CA LEU A 267 -16.15 12.00 -6.92
C LEU A 267 -16.12 12.40 -8.40
N GLY A 268 -16.67 11.56 -9.28
CA GLY A 268 -16.54 11.67 -10.72
C GLY A 268 -15.44 10.77 -11.29
N GLU A 269 -15.52 10.54 -12.60
CA GLU A 269 -14.44 9.91 -13.34
C GLU A 269 -13.19 10.80 -13.26
N LYS A 270 -12.03 10.15 -13.06
CA LYS A 270 -10.76 10.84 -13.15
C LYS A 270 -10.14 10.50 -14.49
N GLU A 271 -9.53 11.51 -15.10
CA GLU A 271 -8.65 11.31 -16.23
C GLU A 271 -7.62 10.23 -15.93
N ILE A 272 -7.41 9.37 -16.91
CA ILE A 272 -6.52 8.23 -16.82
C ILE A 272 -5.13 8.72 -17.17
N ASN A 273 -4.21 8.59 -16.23
CA ASN A 273 -2.80 8.88 -16.50
C ASN A 273 -2.19 7.69 -17.24
N THR A 274 -1.62 7.96 -18.41
CA THR A 274 -0.71 7.05 -19.11
C THR A 274 0.71 7.34 -18.64
N LEU A 275 1.41 6.30 -18.16
CA LEU A 275 2.81 6.40 -17.75
C LEU A 275 3.67 5.68 -18.77
N THR A 276 4.66 6.38 -19.31
CA THR A 276 5.65 5.84 -20.25
C THR A 276 6.93 5.55 -19.52
N LEU A 277 7.42 4.31 -19.62
CA LEU A 277 8.73 3.89 -19.15
C LEU A 277 9.60 3.55 -20.37
N PRO A 278 10.68 4.30 -20.61
CA PRO A 278 11.65 3.93 -21.64
C PRO A 278 12.58 2.82 -21.13
N GLU A 279 12.94 1.90 -22.01
CA GLU A 279 13.93 0.87 -21.73
C GLU A 279 15.31 1.51 -21.51
N THR A 280 15.97 1.15 -20.40
CA THR A 280 17.38 1.47 -20.16
C THR A 280 18.22 0.29 -20.64
N ILE A 281 19.01 0.47 -21.70
CA ILE A 281 19.77 -0.60 -22.35
C ILE A 281 20.94 -1.02 -21.46
N PHE A 282 21.86 -0.10 -21.18
CA PHE A 282 23.02 -0.31 -20.31
C PHE A 282 22.67 -0.09 -18.82
N ASP A 283 21.69 -0.84 -18.34
CA ASP A 283 21.32 -0.83 -16.92
C ASP A 283 22.35 -1.59 -16.10
N SER A 284 22.89 -0.96 -15.05
CA SER A 284 23.83 -1.59 -14.11
C SER A 284 23.29 -2.89 -13.50
N SER A 285 21.96 -3.03 -13.38
CA SER A 285 21.33 -4.19 -12.74
C SER A 285 19.93 -4.46 -13.28
N LEU A 286 19.73 -5.61 -13.94
CA LEU A 286 18.41 -6.00 -14.45
C LEU A 286 17.40 -6.32 -13.34
N LEU A 287 17.82 -6.41 -12.07
CA LEU A 287 16.93 -6.53 -10.91
C LEU A 287 15.94 -5.36 -10.78
N LEU A 288 16.31 -4.18 -11.28
CA LEU A 288 15.48 -2.98 -11.23
C LEU A 288 14.78 -2.68 -12.56
N SER A 289 14.92 -3.56 -13.56
CA SER A 289 14.31 -3.38 -14.88
C SER A 289 12.87 -3.90 -14.91
N PRO A 290 11.84 -3.03 -14.91
CA PRO A 290 10.46 -3.47 -15.13
C PRO A 290 10.28 -4.09 -16.53
N HIS A 291 11.06 -3.65 -17.52
CA HIS A 291 11.04 -4.16 -18.89
C HIS A 291 11.36 -5.65 -18.93
N THR A 292 12.44 -6.06 -18.28
CA THR A 292 12.88 -7.46 -18.25
C THR A 292 11.79 -8.35 -17.67
N LEU A 293 11.23 -7.98 -16.51
CA LEU A 293 10.22 -8.79 -15.83
C LEU A 293 8.87 -8.79 -16.57
N LEU A 294 8.42 -7.65 -17.09
CA LEU A 294 7.12 -7.55 -17.78
C LEU A 294 7.18 -8.26 -19.13
N LEU A 295 8.24 -8.06 -19.92
CA LEU A 295 8.42 -8.76 -21.20
C LEU A 295 8.56 -10.26 -20.99
N GLY A 296 9.27 -10.71 -19.93
CA GLY A 296 9.33 -12.13 -19.58
C GLY A 296 7.95 -12.74 -19.32
N LEU A 297 7.05 -12.01 -18.64
CA LEU A 297 5.65 -12.42 -18.47
C LEU A 297 4.89 -12.43 -19.81
N ILE A 298 5.04 -11.40 -20.64
CA ILE A 298 4.37 -11.31 -21.95
C ILE A 298 4.76 -12.49 -22.85
N PHE A 299 6.06 -12.84 -22.92
CA PHE A 299 6.54 -14.00 -23.66
C PHE A 299 6.03 -15.31 -23.08
N ARG A 300 6.11 -15.48 -21.76
CA ARG A 300 5.58 -16.66 -21.06
C ARG A 300 4.10 -16.91 -21.37
N HIS A 301 3.30 -15.85 -21.40
CA HIS A 301 1.86 -15.94 -21.67
C HIS A 301 1.51 -15.89 -23.16
N LYS A 302 2.53 -15.79 -24.05
CA LYS A 302 2.36 -15.65 -25.50
C LYS A 302 1.36 -14.52 -25.84
N ALA A 303 1.54 -13.38 -25.19
CA ALA A 303 0.56 -12.30 -25.20
C ALA A 303 0.66 -11.37 -26.42
N PHE A 304 1.76 -11.40 -27.17
CA PHE A 304 1.87 -10.68 -28.44
C PHE A 304 0.85 -11.18 -29.47
N GLU A 305 0.27 -10.25 -30.21
CA GLU A 305 -0.64 -10.55 -31.32
C GLU A 305 0.10 -11.15 -32.51
N ALA A 306 1.33 -10.69 -32.78
CA ALA A 306 2.21 -11.27 -33.78
C ALA A 306 2.57 -12.73 -33.41
N PRO A 307 2.15 -13.74 -34.18
CA PRO A 307 2.28 -15.14 -33.80
C PRO A 307 3.73 -15.66 -33.84
N THR A 308 4.60 -14.98 -34.58
CA THR A 308 6.02 -15.30 -34.72
C THR A 308 6.89 -14.62 -33.66
N LEU A 309 6.37 -13.63 -32.92
CA LEU A 309 7.09 -12.95 -31.83
C LEU A 309 7.04 -13.80 -30.55
N THR A 310 7.72 -14.93 -30.57
CA THR A 310 7.65 -15.97 -29.53
C THR A 310 8.83 -15.96 -28.57
N SER A 311 9.92 -15.27 -28.89
CA SER A 311 11.12 -15.23 -28.06
C SER A 311 11.70 -13.81 -27.93
N PRO A 312 12.42 -13.50 -26.84
CA PRO A 312 13.06 -12.20 -26.64
C PRO A 312 14.01 -11.79 -27.77
N GLU A 313 14.73 -12.75 -28.37
CA GLU A 313 15.70 -12.52 -29.45
C GLU A 313 15.06 -12.01 -30.74
N HIS A 314 13.75 -12.20 -30.92
CA HIS A 314 13.04 -11.63 -32.06
C HIS A 314 12.90 -10.11 -31.94
N LEU A 315 12.87 -9.53 -30.73
CA LEU A 315 12.75 -8.09 -30.55
C LEU A 315 13.96 -7.34 -31.11
N SER A 316 15.17 -7.89 -30.93
CA SER A 316 16.40 -7.29 -31.47
C SER A 316 16.54 -7.39 -32.99
N LYS A 317 15.63 -8.11 -33.67
CA LYS A 317 15.59 -8.24 -35.13
C LYS A 317 14.56 -7.33 -35.78
N LEU A 318 13.76 -6.63 -34.98
CA LEU A 318 12.76 -5.69 -35.47
C LEU A 318 13.44 -4.36 -35.81
N ASP A 319 12.91 -3.70 -36.84
CA ASP A 319 13.30 -2.35 -37.21
C ASP A 319 12.02 -1.51 -37.41
N ILE A 320 12.18 -0.20 -37.32
CA ILE A 320 11.10 0.78 -37.49
C ILE A 320 11.18 1.30 -38.92
N HIS A 321 10.03 1.43 -39.59
CA HIS A 321 9.98 1.99 -40.93
C HIS A 321 10.72 3.35 -40.98
N PRO A 322 11.47 3.68 -42.06
CA PRO A 322 12.28 4.90 -42.10
C PRO A 322 11.50 6.19 -41.86
N ASP A 323 10.23 6.23 -42.27
CA ASP A 323 9.33 7.38 -42.10
C ASP A 323 8.55 7.37 -40.77
N GLU A 324 8.85 6.43 -39.87
CA GLU A 324 8.17 6.27 -38.58
C GLU A 324 9.13 6.39 -37.40
N ASP A 325 8.60 6.89 -36.27
CA ASP A 325 9.32 7.03 -35.01
C ASP A 325 9.10 5.84 -34.06
N GLU A 326 8.03 5.06 -34.24
CA GLU A 326 7.76 3.87 -33.44
C GLU A 326 7.11 2.74 -34.24
N LEU A 327 7.43 1.50 -33.87
CA LEU A 327 6.75 0.28 -34.28
C LEU A 327 5.92 -0.25 -33.09
N PRO A 328 4.58 -0.21 -33.16
CA PRO A 328 3.73 -0.83 -32.15
C PRO A 328 3.97 -2.34 -32.03
N LEU A 329 3.98 -2.85 -30.81
CA LEU A 329 4.10 -4.27 -30.48
C LEU A 329 2.78 -4.76 -29.87
N PRO A 330 1.72 -4.96 -30.69
CA PRO A 330 0.37 -5.20 -30.20
C PRO A 330 0.27 -6.48 -29.37
N LEU A 331 -0.54 -6.40 -28.31
CA LEU A 331 -0.95 -7.54 -27.49
C LEU A 331 -2.31 -8.06 -27.97
N LYS A 332 -2.58 -9.34 -27.74
CA LYS A 332 -3.83 -9.99 -28.16
C LYS A 332 -5.03 -9.33 -27.47
N LYS A 333 -6.00 -8.88 -28.27
CA LYS A 333 -7.29 -8.35 -27.78
C LYS A 333 -8.04 -9.31 -26.85
N CYS A 334 -7.91 -10.62 -27.05
CA CYS A 334 -8.53 -11.60 -26.16
C CYS A 334 -7.96 -11.59 -24.72
N MET A 335 -6.83 -10.90 -24.50
CA MET A 335 -6.22 -10.71 -23.19
C MET A 335 -6.54 -9.35 -22.55
N ASP A 336 -7.33 -8.48 -23.19
CA ASP A 336 -7.59 -7.12 -22.70
C ASP A 336 -8.14 -7.09 -21.27
N GLU A 337 -9.03 -8.02 -20.95
CA GLU A 337 -9.64 -8.14 -19.62
C GLU A 337 -8.80 -8.99 -18.64
N THR A 338 -7.68 -9.58 -19.09
CA THR A 338 -6.84 -10.45 -18.28
C THR A 338 -5.92 -9.63 -17.38
N PHE A 339 -5.99 -9.84 -16.07
CA PHE A 339 -5.10 -9.19 -15.11
C PHE A 339 -3.64 -9.61 -15.33
N VAL A 340 -2.73 -8.64 -15.20
CA VAL A 340 -1.29 -8.91 -15.17
C VAL A 340 -0.92 -9.69 -13.90
N PHE A 341 -1.50 -9.31 -12.75
CA PHE A 341 -1.20 -9.90 -11.44
C PHE A 341 -2.27 -10.92 -11.00
N ARG A 342 -2.17 -12.16 -11.49
CA ARG A 342 -3.15 -13.24 -11.21
C ARG A 342 -2.83 -14.10 -9.97
N ASP A 343 -3.84 -14.43 -9.19
CA ASP A 343 -3.78 -15.45 -8.15
C ASP A 343 -3.77 -16.85 -8.78
N THR A 344 -3.70 -17.85 -7.93
CA THR A 344 -3.71 -19.27 -8.27
C THR A 344 -5.00 -19.93 -7.84
N ASP A 345 -5.42 -20.93 -8.59
CA ASP A 345 -6.43 -21.89 -8.19
C ASP A 345 -5.78 -23.17 -7.65
N LYS A 346 -6.37 -23.71 -6.58
CA LYS A 346 -5.91 -24.97 -5.98
C LYS A 346 -6.50 -26.12 -6.79
N THR A 347 -5.65 -27.00 -7.29
CA THR A 347 -6.07 -28.20 -8.03
C THR A 347 -5.99 -29.43 -7.12
N ALA A 348 -6.77 -30.47 -7.45
CA ALA A 348 -6.75 -31.73 -6.72
C ALA A 348 -5.42 -32.49 -6.88
N VAL A 349 -4.71 -32.29 -8.01
CA VAL A 349 -3.56 -33.12 -8.41
C VAL A 349 -2.23 -32.36 -8.47
N ARG A 350 -2.22 -31.08 -8.85
CA ARG A 350 -0.99 -30.28 -9.13
C ARG A 350 -0.71 -29.17 -8.12
N GLY A 351 -1.34 -29.21 -6.94
CA GLY A 351 -1.18 -28.16 -5.94
C GLY A 351 -1.83 -26.85 -6.37
N PHE A 352 -1.06 -25.93 -6.98
CA PHE A 352 -1.54 -24.61 -7.43
C PHE A 352 -1.19 -24.37 -8.90
N ILE A 353 -2.17 -23.88 -9.66
CA ILE A 353 -1.97 -23.40 -11.03
C ILE A 353 -2.35 -21.92 -11.10
N LEU A 354 -1.81 -21.18 -12.06
CA LEU A 354 -2.24 -19.81 -12.32
C LEU A 354 -3.73 -19.81 -12.68
N SER A 355 -4.49 -18.93 -12.04
CA SER A 355 -5.92 -18.78 -12.36
C SER A 355 -6.11 -18.23 -13.77
N SER A 356 -7.27 -18.49 -14.37
CA SER A 356 -7.63 -17.89 -15.67
C SER A 356 -7.57 -16.36 -15.60
N ASN A 357 -8.27 -15.76 -14.62
CA ASN A 357 -8.31 -14.31 -14.47
C ASN A 357 -8.65 -13.82 -13.04
N LYS A 358 -8.26 -14.54 -12.00
CA LYS A 358 -8.48 -14.08 -10.62
C LYS A 358 -7.32 -13.19 -10.20
N GLN A 359 -7.58 -11.98 -9.73
CA GLN A 359 -6.54 -11.05 -9.27
C GLN A 359 -5.89 -11.47 -7.94
N ILE A 360 -4.59 -11.24 -7.75
CA ILE A 360 -3.97 -11.31 -6.41
C ILE A 360 -4.57 -10.24 -5.48
N THR A 361 -4.74 -10.58 -4.20
CA THR A 361 -5.29 -9.62 -3.25
C THR A 361 -4.23 -8.64 -2.71
N TYR A 362 -4.65 -7.43 -2.33
CA TYR A 362 -3.80 -6.48 -1.60
C TYR A 362 -3.15 -7.11 -0.34
N GLY A 363 -3.88 -8.00 0.33
CA GLY A 363 -3.39 -8.72 1.50
C GLY A 363 -2.20 -9.63 1.20
N MET A 364 -2.19 -10.27 0.03
CA MET A 364 -1.10 -11.15 -0.42
C MET A 364 0.16 -10.35 -0.71
N ILE A 365 0.09 -9.39 -1.64
CA ILE A 365 1.25 -8.57 -2.01
C ILE A 365 1.79 -7.79 -0.81
N SER A 366 0.91 -7.22 0.04
CA SER A 366 1.33 -6.53 1.25
C SER A 366 2.03 -7.46 2.25
N LYS A 367 1.62 -8.74 2.33
CA LYS A 367 2.30 -9.73 3.18
C LYS A 367 3.65 -10.11 2.58
N TRP A 368 3.74 -10.33 1.28
CA TRP A 368 5.00 -10.63 0.58
C TRP A 368 6.03 -9.52 0.80
N THR A 369 5.66 -8.26 0.54
CA THR A 369 6.56 -7.10 0.75
C THR A 369 7.06 -7.01 2.19
N LYS A 370 6.21 -7.27 3.19
CA LYS A 370 6.60 -7.24 4.61
C LYS A 370 7.55 -8.38 4.97
N ASP A 371 7.23 -9.59 4.53
CA ASP A 371 8.02 -10.79 4.81
C ASP A 371 9.41 -10.64 4.15
N ILE A 372 9.47 -10.18 2.91
CA ILE A 372 10.73 -9.96 2.16
C ILE A 372 11.54 -8.84 2.80
N GLY A 373 10.94 -7.70 3.17
CA GLY A 373 11.67 -6.65 3.88
C GLY A 373 12.27 -7.13 5.22
N VAL A 374 11.60 -8.09 5.87
CA VAL A 374 12.11 -8.75 7.08
C VAL A 374 13.35 -9.60 6.77
N PHE A 375 13.35 -10.34 5.65
CA PHE A 375 14.47 -11.17 5.16
C PHE A 375 15.63 -10.35 4.60
N ALA A 376 15.35 -9.20 3.97
CA ALA A 376 16.35 -8.23 3.55
C ALA A 376 17.06 -7.55 4.73
N GLY A 377 16.68 -7.93 5.96
CA GLY A 377 17.29 -7.43 7.17
C GLY A 377 16.83 -6.04 7.56
N PHE A 378 15.73 -5.48 7.02
CA PHE A 378 15.28 -4.14 7.39
C PHE A 378 14.76 -4.07 8.83
N MET A 379 15.10 -2.96 9.51
CA MET A 379 14.67 -2.74 10.89
C MET A 379 13.17 -2.44 10.94
N PHE A 380 12.76 -1.53 10.06
CA PHE A 380 11.40 -1.08 9.96
C PHE A 380 10.60 -1.95 9.00
N THR A 381 9.30 -2.09 9.30
CA THR A 381 8.40 -2.84 8.43
C THR A 381 8.14 -2.07 7.14
N VAL A 382 8.61 -2.61 6.02
CA VAL A 382 8.26 -2.15 4.67
C VAL A 382 6.75 -2.33 4.42
N ILE A 383 6.13 -1.32 3.82
CA ILE A 383 4.76 -1.38 3.30
C ILE A 383 4.76 -0.83 1.88
N LEU A 384 3.77 -1.16 1.06
CA LEU A 384 3.70 -0.70 -0.35
C LEU A 384 3.80 0.84 -0.48
N TYR A 385 3.29 1.58 0.51
CA TYR A 385 3.38 3.04 0.54
C TYR A 385 4.80 3.59 0.82
N THR A 386 5.78 2.81 1.28
CA THR A 386 7.15 3.33 1.49
C THR A 386 7.80 3.76 0.18
N LEU A 387 7.50 3.05 -0.92
CA LEU A 387 7.91 3.45 -2.26
C LEU A 387 7.14 4.69 -2.72
N ARG A 388 5.82 4.72 -2.53
CA ARG A 388 5.02 5.90 -2.88
C ARG A 388 5.45 7.15 -2.11
N TYR A 389 5.85 7.02 -0.84
CA TYR A 389 6.46 8.13 -0.09
C TYR A 389 7.76 8.56 -0.76
N ASN A 390 8.64 7.61 -1.12
CA ASN A 390 9.87 7.92 -1.84
C ASN A 390 9.58 8.67 -3.14
N SER A 391 8.76 8.12 -4.05
CA SER A 391 8.39 8.75 -5.32
C SER A 391 7.86 10.15 -5.11
N ALA A 392 6.94 10.34 -4.16
CA ALA A 392 6.36 11.64 -3.89
C ALA A 392 7.40 12.69 -3.45
N ASN A 393 8.40 12.30 -2.66
CA ASN A 393 9.47 13.20 -2.22
C ASN A 393 10.53 13.40 -3.31
N GLU A 394 10.87 12.38 -4.11
CA GLU A 394 11.77 12.54 -5.27
C GLU A 394 11.13 13.45 -6.34
N PHE A 395 9.82 13.34 -6.57
CA PHE A 395 9.09 14.24 -7.45
C PHE A 395 9.08 15.68 -6.95
N ASP A 396 8.90 15.89 -5.65
CA ASP A 396 8.92 17.23 -5.04
C ASP A 396 10.31 17.88 -5.09
N ASN A 397 11.37 17.07 -5.02
CA ASN A 397 12.75 17.56 -5.07
C ASN A 397 13.32 17.66 -6.49
N SER A 398 12.59 17.19 -7.51
CA SER A 398 13.07 17.19 -8.89
C SER A 398 12.81 18.55 -9.55
N PRO A 399 13.83 19.20 -10.15
CA PRO A 399 13.62 20.44 -10.90
C PRO A 399 12.75 20.22 -12.16
N ASN A 400 12.64 18.98 -12.63
CA ASN A 400 11.90 18.62 -13.85
C ASN A 400 10.44 18.28 -13.58
N ILE A 401 9.99 18.31 -12.32
CA ILE A 401 8.61 17.95 -11.97
C ILE A 401 7.97 19.12 -11.22
N SER A 402 7.00 19.76 -11.88
CA SER A 402 6.21 20.82 -11.25
C SER A 402 5.30 20.26 -10.14
N GLU A 403 4.84 21.15 -9.25
CA GLU A 403 3.83 20.81 -8.25
C GLU A 403 2.56 20.19 -8.88
N GLY A 404 2.13 20.75 -10.03
CA GLY A 404 0.99 20.26 -10.80
C GLY A 404 1.21 18.84 -11.30
N LEU A 405 2.37 18.56 -11.92
CA LEU A 405 2.71 17.23 -12.42
C LEU A 405 2.83 16.21 -11.27
N ARG A 406 3.45 16.58 -10.14
CA ARG A 406 3.47 15.73 -8.94
C ARG A 406 2.05 15.41 -8.47
N ASN A 407 1.16 16.39 -8.43
CA ASN A 407 -0.21 16.21 -8.01
C ASN A 407 -1.00 15.32 -9.00
N LEU A 408 -0.76 15.45 -10.30
CA LEU A 408 -1.30 14.57 -11.33
C LEU A 408 -0.85 13.12 -11.12
N LEU A 409 0.46 12.88 -11.00
CA LEU A 409 1.06 11.54 -10.79
C LEU A 409 0.53 10.88 -9.51
N LEU A 410 0.44 11.63 -8.40
CA LEU A 410 -0.10 11.13 -7.14
C LEU A 410 -1.64 11.10 -7.12
N GLN A 411 -2.31 11.65 -8.14
CA GLN A 411 -3.76 11.84 -8.23
C GLN A 411 -4.30 12.57 -6.98
N HIS A 412 -3.67 13.68 -6.64
CA HIS A 412 -4.06 14.60 -5.57
C HIS A 412 -4.68 15.85 -6.20
N ALA A 413 -5.80 16.34 -5.65
CA ALA A 413 -6.40 17.60 -6.10
C ALA A 413 -5.52 18.81 -5.78
N ASN A 414 -4.73 18.72 -4.70
CA ASN A 414 -3.78 19.74 -4.30
C ASN A 414 -2.73 19.16 -3.35
N SER A 415 -1.73 19.99 -3.04
CA SER A 415 -0.56 19.61 -2.24
C SER A 415 -0.83 19.42 -0.76
N ASN A 416 -2.02 19.74 -0.24
CA ASN A 416 -2.37 19.47 1.16
C ASN A 416 -2.26 17.99 1.50
N THR A 417 -2.68 17.13 0.56
CA THR A 417 -2.60 15.68 0.74
C THR A 417 -1.15 15.23 0.81
N PHE A 418 -0.30 15.75 -0.08
CA PHE A 418 1.14 15.49 -0.07
C PHE A 418 1.79 15.95 1.25
N ARG A 419 1.65 17.24 1.61
CA ARG A 419 2.24 17.83 2.81
C ARG A 419 1.85 17.11 4.09
N LYS A 420 0.61 16.62 4.18
CA LYS A 420 0.07 15.97 5.38
C LYS A 420 0.45 14.50 5.49
N HIS A 421 0.50 13.77 4.38
CA HIS A 421 0.56 12.31 4.36
C HIS A 421 1.78 11.70 3.67
N TYR A 422 2.48 12.45 2.82
CA TYR A 422 3.57 11.92 1.98
C TYR A 422 4.91 12.61 2.24
N LEU A 423 4.93 13.93 2.48
CA LEU A 423 6.16 14.68 2.77
C LEU A 423 6.91 14.08 3.97
N GLY A 424 8.14 13.65 3.74
CA GLY A 424 8.99 12.96 4.72
C GLY A 424 9.12 13.74 6.02
N ARG A 425 8.99 13.06 7.16
CA ARG A 425 9.29 13.65 8.48
C ARG A 425 10.72 13.40 8.96
N VAL A 426 11.41 12.47 8.29
CA VAL A 426 12.86 12.31 8.44
C VAL A 426 13.48 13.22 7.37
N VAL A 427 14.03 14.34 7.80
CA VAL A 427 14.60 15.36 6.91
C VAL A 427 15.89 14.83 6.32
N SER A 428 15.90 14.56 5.01
CA SER A 428 17.03 13.99 4.27
C SER A 428 17.97 15.04 3.67
N VAL A 429 17.95 16.25 4.22
CA VAL A 429 18.76 17.40 3.77
C VAL A 429 19.77 17.74 4.85
N ASP A 430 21.01 18.03 4.46
CA ASP A 430 22.06 18.46 5.39
C ASP A 430 21.83 19.93 5.78
N THR A 431 20.92 20.13 6.74
CA THR A 431 20.49 21.47 7.17
C THR A 431 21.64 22.32 7.70
N MET A 432 22.67 21.71 8.30
CA MET A 432 23.84 22.44 8.77
C MET A 432 24.68 22.95 7.59
N ALA A 433 24.92 22.11 6.58
CA ALA A 433 25.62 22.54 5.38
C ALA A 433 24.86 23.63 4.62
N VAL A 434 23.52 23.58 4.58
CA VAL A 434 22.68 24.65 4.01
C VAL A 434 22.89 25.97 4.75
N VAL A 435 22.78 25.98 6.08
CA VAL A 435 22.97 27.20 6.90
C VAL A 435 24.38 27.76 6.73
N ARG A 436 25.40 26.90 6.66
CA ARG A 436 26.80 27.29 6.45
C ARG A 436 27.13 27.62 4.99
N ARG A 437 26.21 27.42 4.06
CA ARG A 437 26.43 27.55 2.60
C ARG A 437 27.62 26.68 2.11
N THR A 438 27.76 25.49 2.67
CA THR A 438 28.79 24.51 2.30
C THR A 438 28.21 23.35 1.48
N LYS A 439 29.08 22.56 0.86
CA LYS A 439 28.69 21.34 0.14
C LYS A 439 27.96 20.38 1.08
N GLN A 440 26.76 19.96 0.69
CA GLN A 440 25.95 19.03 1.45
C GLN A 440 26.43 17.59 1.31
N GLN A 441 26.28 16.79 2.36
CA GLN A 441 26.56 15.35 2.35
C GLN A 441 25.34 14.54 1.86
N ASN A 442 24.86 14.82 0.65
CA ASN A 442 23.60 14.29 0.13
C ASN A 442 23.53 12.76 0.13
N ALA A 443 24.61 12.07 -0.26
CA ALA A 443 24.63 10.61 -0.29
C ALA A 443 24.46 10.00 1.11
N LEU A 444 25.20 10.53 2.10
CA LEU A 444 25.09 10.11 3.49
C LEU A 444 23.69 10.39 4.05
N MET A 445 23.15 11.60 3.81
CA MET A 445 21.82 11.97 4.29
C MET A 445 20.72 11.11 3.69
N ARG A 446 20.78 10.84 2.38
CA ARG A 446 19.85 9.93 1.69
C ARG A 446 19.94 8.53 2.28
N GLN A 447 21.14 8.00 2.47
CA GLN A 447 21.35 6.68 3.05
C GLN A 447 20.82 6.62 4.49
N ALA A 448 21.24 7.53 5.36
CA ALA A 448 20.92 7.59 6.79
C ALA A 448 19.43 7.79 7.08
N CYS A 449 18.73 8.52 6.22
CA CYS A 449 17.30 8.81 6.37
C CYS A 449 16.40 7.74 5.74
N SER A 450 16.98 6.77 5.03
CA SER A 450 16.24 5.73 4.33
C SER A 450 15.77 4.59 5.24
N ILE A 451 14.79 3.80 4.77
CA ILE A 451 14.27 2.66 5.53
C ILE A 451 15.31 1.55 5.75
N GLY A 452 16.28 1.40 4.84
CA GLY A 452 17.29 0.35 4.91
C GLY A 452 18.63 0.79 5.48
N TYR A 453 18.75 2.02 5.98
CA TYR A 453 19.97 2.46 6.69
C TYR A 453 20.42 1.47 7.76
N SER A 454 19.47 1.06 8.61
CA SER A 454 19.72 0.12 9.70
C SER A 454 19.54 -1.35 9.26
N ALA A 455 19.65 -1.67 7.97
CA ALA A 455 19.52 -3.04 7.48
C ALA A 455 20.71 -3.89 7.95
N SER A 456 20.44 -5.08 8.46
CA SER A 456 21.49 -6.02 8.87
C SER A 456 21.04 -7.44 8.58
N THR A 457 21.90 -8.23 7.92
CA THR A 457 21.68 -9.66 7.67
C THR A 457 21.76 -10.48 8.96
N ARG A 458 22.54 -10.01 9.95
CA ARG A 458 22.60 -10.58 11.31
C ARG A 458 21.29 -10.40 12.10
N ARG A 459 20.38 -9.53 11.65
CA ARG A 459 19.12 -9.27 12.38
C ARG A 459 18.21 -10.51 12.30
N PRO A 460 17.75 -11.05 13.44
CA PRO A 460 16.92 -12.24 13.48
C PRO A 460 15.69 -12.17 12.58
N THR A 461 15.59 -13.10 11.63
CA THR A 461 14.46 -13.24 10.71
C THR A 461 13.39 -14.16 11.24
N HIS A 462 13.69 -15.01 12.24
CA HIS A 462 12.77 -15.93 12.90
C HIS A 462 13.03 -15.98 14.41
N LEU A 463 12.14 -16.64 15.16
CA LEU A 463 12.41 -17.03 16.55
C LEU A 463 13.11 -18.38 16.56
N THR A 464 13.97 -18.63 17.54
CA THR A 464 14.52 -19.97 17.79
C THR A 464 13.41 -20.93 18.24
N ALA A 465 13.66 -22.25 18.16
CA ALA A 465 12.71 -23.25 18.65
C ALA A 465 12.36 -23.03 20.12
N GLU A 466 13.37 -22.73 20.95
CA GLU A 466 13.22 -22.40 22.37
C GLU A 466 12.40 -21.14 22.59
N GLN A 467 12.71 -20.04 21.89
CA GLN A 467 11.94 -18.79 21.98
C GLN A 467 10.47 -19.00 21.54
N SER A 468 10.25 -19.83 20.52
CA SER A 468 8.92 -20.17 20.03
C SER A 468 8.14 -21.04 21.01
N ALA A 469 8.82 -21.94 21.72
CA ALA A 469 8.26 -22.81 22.77
C ALA A 469 7.98 -22.04 24.06
N ALA A 470 8.83 -21.08 24.44
CA ALA A 470 8.64 -20.24 25.62
C ALA A 470 7.31 -19.46 25.61
N VAL A 471 6.76 -19.18 24.43
CA VAL A 471 5.42 -18.58 24.28
C VAL A 471 4.33 -19.41 24.95
N ASP A 472 4.48 -20.74 25.02
CA ASP A 472 3.49 -21.58 25.70
C ASP A 472 3.41 -21.33 27.21
N GLY A 473 4.41 -20.70 27.83
CA GLY A 473 4.37 -20.27 29.22
C GLY A 473 3.46 -19.07 29.51
N ASP A 474 2.88 -18.44 28.48
CA ASP A 474 1.99 -17.28 28.67
C ASP A 474 0.74 -17.64 29.53
N PRO A 475 0.39 -16.83 30.55
CA PRO A 475 -0.70 -17.15 31.46
C PRO A 475 -2.05 -17.37 30.77
N GLU A 476 -2.35 -16.65 29.68
CA GLU A 476 -3.60 -16.83 28.94
C GLU A 476 -3.58 -18.11 28.10
N ILE A 477 -2.42 -18.53 27.58
CA ILE A 477 -2.27 -19.85 26.96
C ILE A 477 -2.49 -20.95 28.00
N GLN A 478 -1.85 -20.86 29.17
CA GLN A 478 -2.00 -21.85 30.24
C GLN A 478 -3.46 -21.96 30.72
N LYS A 479 -4.14 -20.84 30.88
CA LYS A 479 -5.57 -20.79 31.22
C LYS A 479 -6.44 -21.49 30.18
N LEU A 480 -6.21 -21.22 28.89
CA LEU A 480 -6.95 -21.87 27.80
C LEU A 480 -6.63 -23.38 27.70
N LEU A 481 -5.39 -23.79 27.96
CA LEU A 481 -5.00 -25.20 28.02
C LEU A 481 -5.72 -25.93 29.15
N HIS A 482 -5.76 -25.34 30.34
CA HIS A 482 -6.49 -25.88 31.49
C HIS A 482 -7.99 -26.00 31.20
N GLN A 483 -8.62 -24.94 30.69
CA GLN A 483 -10.04 -24.95 30.29
C GLN A 483 -10.34 -26.06 29.27
N ARG A 484 -9.45 -26.26 28.29
CA ARG A 484 -9.59 -27.33 27.29
C ARG A 484 -9.49 -28.72 27.92
N GLN A 485 -8.58 -28.92 28.88
CA GLN A 485 -8.41 -30.18 29.59
C GLN A 485 -9.63 -30.51 30.46
N GLU A 486 -10.12 -29.55 31.25
CA GLU A 486 -11.31 -29.73 32.07
C GLU A 486 -12.55 -30.04 31.23
N LEU A 487 -12.74 -29.31 30.12
CA LEU A 487 -13.82 -29.62 29.18
C LEU A 487 -13.70 -31.02 28.58
N ARG A 488 -12.48 -31.51 28.31
CA ARG A 488 -12.29 -32.89 27.82
C ARG A 488 -12.65 -33.95 28.86
N LYS A 489 -12.38 -33.70 30.14
CA LYS A 489 -12.74 -34.61 31.24
C LYS A 489 -14.26 -34.69 31.45
N VAL A 490 -14.96 -33.56 31.33
CA VAL A 490 -16.40 -33.47 31.58
C VAL A 490 -17.25 -33.83 30.35
N ALA A 491 -16.69 -33.73 29.13
CA ALA A 491 -17.41 -33.97 27.89
C ALA A 491 -17.59 -35.47 27.57
N LYS A 492 -18.66 -36.08 28.10
CA LYS A 492 -19.17 -37.40 27.66
C LYS A 492 -19.82 -37.32 26.27
N GLY A 493 -19.07 -36.98 25.22
CA GLY A 493 -19.53 -37.04 23.82
C GLY A 493 -20.52 -35.96 23.35
N SER A 494 -20.87 -34.97 24.19
CA SER A 494 -21.83 -33.91 23.83
C SER A 494 -21.36 -33.05 22.64
N PRO A 495 -22.21 -32.80 21.62
CA PRO A 495 -21.90 -31.91 20.49
C PRO A 495 -21.50 -30.49 20.91
N LYS A 496 -22.20 -29.91 21.91
CA LYS A 496 -21.89 -28.56 22.44
C LYS A 496 -20.51 -28.50 23.11
N ALA A 497 -20.09 -29.59 23.74
CA ALA A 497 -18.78 -29.65 24.37
C ALA A 497 -17.65 -29.78 23.34
N ARG A 498 -17.87 -30.55 22.24
CA ARG A 498 -16.95 -30.63 21.11
C ARG A 498 -16.74 -29.26 20.45
N GLU A 499 -17.81 -28.53 20.20
CA GLU A 499 -17.74 -27.17 19.65
C GLU A 499 -16.95 -26.21 20.55
N ARG A 500 -17.17 -26.26 21.87
CA ARG A 500 -16.39 -25.45 22.83
C ARG A 500 -14.90 -25.80 22.82
N ILE A 501 -14.56 -27.10 22.76
CA ILE A 501 -13.16 -27.56 22.66
C ILE A 501 -12.52 -27.07 21.36
N GLU A 502 -13.25 -27.11 20.25
CA GLU A 502 -12.78 -26.60 18.96
C GLU A 502 -12.54 -25.09 19.01
N ASN A 503 -13.47 -24.33 19.58
CA ASN A 503 -13.36 -22.89 19.75
C ASN A 503 -12.15 -22.51 20.62
N ILE A 504 -11.92 -23.21 21.74
CA ILE A 504 -10.74 -23.00 22.59
C ILE A 504 -9.46 -23.36 21.83
N THR A 505 -9.47 -24.42 21.02
CA THR A 505 -8.31 -24.83 20.21
C THR A 505 -7.96 -23.79 19.15
N LYS A 506 -8.97 -23.24 18.46
CA LYS A 506 -8.80 -22.11 17.52
C LYS A 506 -8.28 -20.86 18.23
N ALA A 507 -8.78 -20.56 19.43
CA ALA A 507 -8.32 -19.44 20.25
C ALA A 507 -6.85 -19.61 20.68
N LEU A 508 -6.46 -20.80 21.14
CA LEU A 508 -5.07 -21.16 21.48
C LEU A 508 -4.13 -20.97 20.30
N GLN A 509 -4.47 -21.52 19.13
CA GLN A 509 -3.64 -21.39 17.93
C GLN A 509 -3.49 -19.92 17.53
N SER A 510 -4.59 -19.15 17.56
CA SER A 510 -4.59 -17.73 17.24
C SER A 510 -3.74 -16.92 18.22
N LEU A 511 -3.81 -17.25 19.53
CA LEU A 511 -3.03 -16.58 20.57
C LEU A 511 -1.54 -16.89 20.44
N ARG A 512 -1.16 -18.16 20.22
CA ARG A 512 0.23 -18.56 19.94
C ARG A 512 0.82 -17.81 18.76
N VAL A 513 0.12 -17.77 17.63
CA VAL A 513 0.57 -17.04 16.43
C VAL A 513 0.73 -15.55 16.73
N LYS A 514 -0.18 -14.96 17.50
CA LYS A 514 -0.10 -13.56 17.91
C LYS A 514 1.13 -13.31 18.79
N LEU A 515 1.31 -14.08 19.86
CA LEU A 515 2.40 -13.90 20.82
C LEU A 515 3.76 -14.14 20.18
N ARG A 516 3.92 -15.18 19.34
CA ARG A 516 5.15 -15.39 18.55
C ARG A 516 5.47 -14.21 17.64
N ARG A 517 4.45 -13.63 17.00
CA ARG A 517 4.64 -12.43 16.17
C ARG A 517 5.06 -11.21 17.00
N GLU A 518 4.44 -10.99 18.16
CA GLU A 518 4.75 -9.88 19.06
C GLU A 518 6.16 -10.02 19.64
N LEU A 519 6.53 -11.22 20.10
CA LEU A 519 7.87 -11.55 20.58
C LEU A 519 8.93 -11.34 19.50
N LYS A 520 8.70 -11.84 18.27
CA LYS A 520 9.59 -11.60 17.12
C LYS A 520 9.79 -10.11 16.85
N GLN A 521 8.71 -9.32 16.92
CA GLN A 521 8.79 -7.88 16.69
C GLN A 521 9.59 -7.18 17.79
N GLN A 522 9.35 -7.53 19.06
CA GLN A 522 10.09 -6.98 20.20
C GLN A 522 11.58 -7.31 20.12
N TYR A 523 11.91 -8.57 19.83
CA TYR A 523 13.30 -9.01 19.71
C TYR A 523 14.02 -8.24 18.60
N ARG A 524 13.40 -8.13 17.41
CA ARG A 524 13.97 -7.36 16.29
C ARG A 524 14.14 -5.88 16.59
N GLN A 525 13.20 -5.26 17.31
CA GLN A 525 13.27 -3.84 17.67
C GLN A 525 14.40 -3.56 18.66
N GLY A 526 14.62 -4.45 19.64
CA GLY A 526 15.68 -4.33 20.63
C GLY A 526 17.06 -4.81 20.14
N TRP A 527 17.09 -5.64 19.09
CA TRP A 527 18.31 -6.31 18.63
C TRP A 527 19.44 -5.34 18.30
N SER A 528 19.18 -4.27 17.53
CA SER A 528 20.24 -3.36 17.09
C SER A 528 20.98 -2.68 18.23
N ARG A 529 20.26 -2.25 19.28
CA ARG A 529 20.89 -1.65 20.45
C ARG A 529 21.73 -2.67 21.21
N LYS A 530 21.19 -3.87 21.42
CA LYS A 530 21.90 -4.95 22.13
C LYS A 530 23.16 -5.37 21.38
N GLN A 531 23.05 -5.62 20.08
CA GLN A 531 24.18 -6.01 19.25
C GLN A 531 25.24 -4.92 19.18
N ALA A 532 24.85 -3.64 19.10
CA ALA A 532 25.80 -2.54 19.11
C ALA A 532 26.66 -2.53 20.38
N VAL A 533 26.07 -2.77 21.56
CA VAL A 533 26.85 -2.88 22.81
C VAL A 533 27.84 -4.03 22.74
N VAL A 534 27.40 -5.23 22.33
CA VAL A 534 28.28 -6.40 22.18
C VAL A 534 29.42 -6.12 21.19
N ASP A 535 29.10 -5.55 20.05
CA ASP A 535 30.07 -5.22 19.00
C ASP A 535 31.07 -4.16 19.48
N ILE A 536 30.65 -3.17 20.26
CA ILE A 536 31.54 -2.14 20.86
C ILE A 536 32.49 -2.77 21.88
N GLU A 537 31.97 -3.55 22.82
CA GLU A 537 32.80 -4.20 23.86
C GLU A 537 33.83 -5.15 23.24
N ARG A 538 33.44 -5.94 22.24
CA ARG A 538 34.36 -6.81 21.49
C ARG A 538 35.48 -6.01 20.82
N GLN A 539 35.13 -4.94 20.10
CA GLN A 539 36.12 -4.10 19.43
C GLN A 539 37.09 -3.46 20.41
N LEU A 540 36.60 -2.93 21.54
CA LEU A 540 37.45 -2.34 22.58
C LEU A 540 38.33 -3.39 23.27
N ALA A 541 37.89 -4.66 23.33
CA ALA A 541 38.69 -5.79 23.79
C ALA A 541 39.66 -6.36 22.72
N GLY A 542 39.75 -5.74 21.54
CA GLY A 542 40.59 -6.22 20.43
C GLY A 542 40.07 -7.50 19.76
N GLN A 543 38.82 -7.90 20.03
CA GLN A 543 38.17 -9.06 19.44
C GLN A 543 37.48 -8.71 18.12
N THR A 544 37.41 -9.67 17.22
CA THR A 544 36.62 -9.55 15.99
C THR A 544 35.11 -9.63 16.29
N PHE A 545 34.31 -9.18 15.33
CA PHE A 545 32.86 -9.33 15.41
C PHE A 545 32.47 -10.79 15.60
N GLU A 546 31.37 -11.02 16.33
CA GLU A 546 30.78 -12.35 16.40
C GLU A 546 30.44 -12.82 14.98
N GLU A 547 31.04 -13.94 14.57
CA GLU A 547 30.57 -14.65 13.40
C GLU A 547 29.11 -15.00 13.65
N SER A 548 28.23 -14.49 12.77
CA SER A 548 26.85 -14.95 12.76
C SER A 548 26.89 -16.47 12.65
N ALA A 549 25.97 -17.20 13.26
CA ALA A 549 25.81 -18.64 12.99
C ALA A 549 25.53 -18.95 11.49
N VAL A 550 25.37 -17.90 10.66
CA VAL A 550 25.17 -17.91 9.20
C VAL A 550 26.41 -17.35 8.45
N SER A 551 27.44 -16.88 9.15
CA SER A 551 28.66 -16.27 8.60
C SER A 551 29.79 -17.29 8.50
N LEU A 552 29.62 -18.28 7.64
CA LEU A 552 30.74 -18.95 6.98
C LEU A 552 30.42 -18.84 5.50
N SER A 553 30.93 -17.87 4.73
CA SER A 553 31.04 -17.94 3.24
C SER A 553 29.83 -18.43 2.39
N ASP A 554 28.62 -18.55 2.96
CA ASP A 554 27.56 -19.47 2.51
C ASP A 554 26.23 -18.74 2.28
N GLU A 555 26.17 -17.40 2.31
CA GLU A 555 24.97 -16.68 1.85
C GLU A 555 24.64 -17.02 0.38
N ILE A 556 25.66 -17.41 -0.40
CA ILE A 556 25.51 -18.01 -1.73
C ILE A 556 25.30 -19.53 -1.62
N SER A 557 26.01 -20.26 -0.75
CA SER A 557 25.99 -21.74 -0.78
C SER A 557 24.76 -22.38 -0.11
N TYR A 558 24.31 -21.90 1.05
CA TYR A 558 23.10 -22.43 1.72
C TYR A 558 21.82 -22.06 0.94
N SER A 559 21.83 -20.94 0.21
CA SER A 559 20.70 -20.55 -0.65
C SER A 559 20.77 -21.21 -2.03
N ALA A 560 21.95 -21.36 -2.64
CA ALA A 560 22.09 -22.00 -3.96
C ALA A 560 21.84 -23.52 -3.94
N GLN A 561 22.10 -24.21 -2.82
CA GLN A 561 21.85 -25.65 -2.70
C GLN A 561 20.35 -26.00 -2.52
N GLU A 562 19.53 -25.07 -1.99
CA GLU A 562 18.07 -25.23 -1.85
C GLU A 562 17.25 -24.52 -2.94
N GLN A 563 17.88 -23.65 -3.74
CA GLN A 563 17.21 -22.93 -4.81
C GLN A 563 16.79 -23.89 -5.93
N HIS A 564 15.55 -23.75 -6.39
CA HIS A 564 15.12 -24.43 -7.61
C HIS A 564 15.98 -23.95 -8.80
N PRO A 565 16.39 -24.82 -9.73
CA PRO A 565 17.25 -24.44 -10.86
C PRO A 565 16.77 -23.21 -11.63
N ALA A 566 15.47 -23.15 -11.93
CA ALA A 566 14.85 -21.98 -12.58
C ALA A 566 15.02 -20.67 -11.79
N GLN A 567 14.92 -20.73 -10.46
CA GLN A 567 15.12 -19.56 -9.60
C GLN A 567 16.58 -19.10 -9.63
N LYS A 568 17.52 -20.05 -9.59
CA LYS A 568 18.96 -19.76 -9.67
C LYS A 568 19.31 -19.13 -11.01
N HIS A 569 18.83 -19.71 -12.11
CA HIS A 569 19.03 -19.17 -13.45
C HIS A 569 18.45 -17.75 -13.58
N LEU A 570 17.21 -17.52 -13.12
CA LEU A 570 16.64 -16.18 -13.11
C LEU A 570 17.48 -15.19 -12.29
N PHE A 571 17.95 -15.59 -11.11
CA PHE A 571 18.79 -14.74 -10.27
C PHE A 571 20.09 -14.37 -11.00
N GLU A 572 20.80 -15.36 -11.54
CA GLU A 572 22.04 -15.17 -12.30
C GLU A 572 21.81 -14.24 -13.50
N ALA A 573 20.76 -14.48 -14.28
CA ALA A 573 20.42 -13.66 -15.45
C ALA A 573 20.09 -12.20 -15.06
N LEU A 574 19.36 -11.98 -13.96
CA LEU A 574 19.02 -10.62 -13.50
C LEU A 574 20.21 -9.88 -12.85
N THR A 575 21.20 -10.62 -12.35
CA THR A 575 22.42 -10.06 -11.72
C THR A 575 23.64 -10.09 -12.63
N ALA A 576 23.49 -10.53 -13.88
CA ALA A 576 24.57 -10.56 -14.85
C ALA A 576 25.18 -9.16 -14.98
N PRO A 577 26.53 -9.05 -15.03
CA PRO A 577 27.20 -7.75 -15.19
C PRO A 577 26.80 -7.10 -16.51
N VAL A 578 26.91 -5.78 -16.56
CA VAL A 578 26.74 -5.00 -17.80
C VAL A 578 27.72 -5.51 -18.85
N ALA A 579 27.25 -5.67 -20.07
CA ALA A 579 28.07 -6.01 -21.22
C ALA A 579 28.67 -4.75 -21.85
N ASP A 580 29.87 -4.89 -22.41
CA ASP A 580 30.61 -3.77 -23.01
C ASP A 580 30.10 -3.40 -24.42
N THR A 581 29.26 -4.25 -25.03
CA THR A 581 28.73 -4.06 -26.38
C THR A 581 27.20 -4.11 -26.40
N LEU A 582 26.62 -3.51 -27.44
CA LEU A 582 25.17 -3.51 -27.63
C LEU A 582 24.61 -4.93 -27.83
N GLU A 583 25.29 -5.75 -28.63
CA GLU A 583 24.91 -7.15 -28.87
C GLU A 583 25.00 -7.97 -27.58
N GLY A 584 26.03 -7.72 -26.76
CA GLY A 584 26.19 -8.34 -25.45
C GLY A 584 25.05 -7.96 -24.50
N GLU A 585 24.62 -6.69 -24.51
CA GLU A 585 23.46 -6.25 -23.74
C GLU A 585 22.16 -6.89 -24.23
N TYR A 586 21.96 -7.02 -25.55
CA TYR A 586 20.80 -7.76 -26.06
C TYR A 586 20.78 -9.22 -25.58
N GLN A 587 21.91 -9.93 -25.64
CA GLN A 587 22.02 -11.29 -25.12
C GLN A 587 21.73 -11.37 -23.62
N ARG A 588 22.37 -10.50 -22.83
CA ARG A 588 22.16 -10.40 -21.37
C ARG A 588 20.67 -10.23 -21.03
N ARG A 589 19.99 -9.33 -21.73
CA ARG A 589 18.56 -9.02 -21.53
C ARG A 589 17.67 -10.15 -22.01
N ASN A 590 17.97 -10.76 -23.15
CA ASN A 590 17.20 -11.88 -23.69
C ASN A 590 17.22 -13.08 -22.75
N ASN A 591 18.40 -13.41 -22.20
CA ASN A 591 18.54 -14.45 -21.18
C ASN A 591 17.63 -14.18 -19.97
N ALA A 592 17.58 -12.93 -19.49
CA ALA A 592 16.75 -12.53 -18.36
C ALA A 592 15.24 -12.42 -18.66
N LYS A 593 14.84 -12.37 -19.94
CA LYS A 593 13.44 -12.39 -20.41
C LYS A 593 12.97 -13.81 -20.77
N SER A 594 13.87 -14.79 -20.85
CA SER A 594 13.58 -16.15 -21.29
C SER A 594 12.64 -16.89 -20.32
N SER A 595 11.80 -17.78 -20.86
CA SER A 595 10.77 -18.49 -20.09
C SER A 595 11.30 -19.43 -19.03
N ASP A 596 12.55 -19.88 -19.16
CA ASP A 596 13.15 -20.89 -18.29
C ASP A 596 13.36 -20.40 -16.85
N GLY A 597 13.31 -19.07 -16.64
CA GLY A 597 13.37 -18.44 -15.32
C GLY A 597 12.01 -18.07 -14.68
N TYR A 598 10.88 -18.13 -15.41
CA TYR A 598 9.59 -17.52 -15.00
C TYR A 598 8.51 -18.52 -14.55
#